data_AF-A0A8D1DZ67-F1
#
_entry.id   AF-A0A8D1DZ67-F1
#
_cell.length_a   1.000
_cell.length_b   1.000
_cell.length_c   1.000
_cell.angle_alpha   90.00
_cell.angle_beta   90.00
_cell.angle_gamma   90.00
#
_symmetry.space_group_name_H-M   'P 1'
#
loop_
_entity.id
_entity.type
_entity.pdbx_description
1 polymer ?
#
loop_
_entity_poly.entity_id
_entity_poly.type
_entity_poly.pdbx_seq_one_letter_code
_entity_poly.pdbx_strand_id
1 'polypeptide(L)'
;MEAAARRRQQPGAAGGPGAQPGASFLQARHSSVKADEAASTAPFHLDLWFYFTLQNWILDFGRPIAMLIERSPRTLPRSMIYVSIITFIMGASIHLVGDSVNHRLIFSGYQNHLSVRENPIIKNLKPETLIDSFELLYYYDEYLGHSLWYIPFFLILFMYFSGCFTPTKTESVMPGAALLLVVPSGLYYWYLVTEGQIFILFIFTFFAMLALVLHQKRKRLFLDSNGLFLFYSFAITLLLVALWVAWLWNDPVLRKKYPGVIYVPEPWAFYTLHVSSRH
;
A
#
# COMPACT_ATOMS: atom_id res chain seq x y z
N MET A 1 75.82 52.20 -8.69
CA MET A 1 75.54 51.16 -9.71
C MET A 1 74.26 51.60 -10.43
N GLU A 2 74.44 51.93 -11.72
CA GLU A 2 73.50 52.29 -12.81
C GLU A 2 72.08 52.79 -12.45
N ALA A 3 71.73 54.07 -12.65
CA ALA A 3 71.41 54.76 -13.93
C ALA A 3 70.23 54.09 -14.68
N ALA A 4 69.00 54.56 -14.53
CA ALA A 4 68.38 55.73 -15.16
C ALA A 4 67.64 55.43 -16.49
N ALA A 5 66.34 55.77 -16.46
CA ALA A 5 65.58 56.48 -17.49
C ALA A 5 64.98 55.74 -18.71
N ARG A 6 63.65 55.90 -18.78
CA ARG A 6 62.84 56.42 -19.91
C ARG A 6 62.34 55.50 -21.04
N ARG A 7 61.00 55.46 -21.07
CA ARG A 7 60.05 55.72 -22.20
C ARG A 7 59.74 54.63 -23.25
N ARG A 8 58.43 54.35 -23.29
CA ARG A 8 57.48 54.28 -24.44
C ARG A 8 57.68 53.18 -25.50
N GLN A 9 56.64 52.35 -25.70
CA GLN A 9 55.79 52.27 -26.92
C GLN A 9 54.96 50.97 -26.94
N GLN A 10 53.63 51.08 -27.07
CA GLN A 10 52.80 50.15 -27.87
C GLN A 10 52.99 50.57 -29.35
N PRO A 11 53.00 49.67 -30.36
CA PRO A 11 51.74 49.13 -30.94
C PRO A 11 51.83 47.78 -31.73
N GLY A 12 50.67 47.28 -32.19
CA GLY A 12 50.51 46.36 -33.36
C GLY A 12 50.23 44.88 -33.00
N ALA A 13 49.05 44.28 -33.18
CA ALA A 13 48.12 44.09 -34.32
C ALA A 13 48.38 42.81 -35.15
N ALA A 14 47.26 42.17 -35.58
CA ALA A 14 47.07 40.95 -36.40
C ALA A 14 47.01 39.62 -35.61
N GLY A 15 46.03 38.72 -35.73
CA GLY A 15 44.85 38.61 -36.58
C GLY A 15 44.41 37.12 -36.65
N GLY A 16 43.11 36.83 -36.52
CA GLY A 16 42.48 35.64 -37.10
C GLY A 16 42.18 34.41 -36.22
N PRO A 17 41.18 33.58 -36.61
CA PRO A 17 40.29 32.84 -35.71
C PRO A 17 40.45 31.31 -35.78
N GLY A 18 39.95 30.59 -34.76
CA GLY A 18 39.92 29.12 -34.77
C GLY A 18 39.07 28.55 -33.64
N ALA A 19 37.76 28.67 -33.77
CA ALA A 19 36.79 28.01 -32.89
C ALA A 19 36.98 26.49 -32.94
N GLN A 20 37.26 25.86 -31.80
CA GLN A 20 37.20 24.40 -31.64
C GLN A 20 35.73 23.97 -31.51
N PRO A 21 35.15 23.19 -32.46
CA PRO A 21 33.74 22.80 -32.42
C PRO A 21 33.44 21.57 -31.55
N GLY A 22 34.44 21.01 -30.85
CA GLY A 22 34.32 19.67 -30.23
C GLY A 22 33.68 19.62 -28.85
N ALA A 23 33.74 20.70 -28.06
CA ALA A 23 33.35 20.66 -26.64
C ALA A 23 31.84 20.79 -26.43
N SER A 24 31.14 21.57 -27.26
CA SER A 24 29.68 21.75 -27.14
C SER A 24 28.88 20.50 -27.53
N PHE A 25 29.36 19.72 -28.51
CA PHE A 25 28.62 18.53 -28.95
C PHE A 25 28.66 17.39 -27.94
N LEU A 26 29.81 17.17 -27.28
CA LEU A 26 29.93 16.15 -26.23
C LEU A 26 29.16 16.54 -24.97
N GLN A 27 29.16 17.83 -24.60
CA GLN A 27 28.39 18.31 -23.46
C GLN A 27 26.89 18.28 -23.74
N ALA A 28 26.46 18.66 -24.95
CA ALA A 28 25.07 18.54 -25.39
C ALA A 28 24.60 17.09 -25.45
N ARG A 29 25.46 16.15 -25.90
CA ARG A 29 25.17 14.71 -25.91
C ARG A 29 25.09 14.15 -24.50
N HIS A 30 25.94 14.57 -23.59
CA HIS A 30 25.88 14.15 -22.18
C HIS A 30 24.65 14.72 -21.45
N SER A 31 24.24 15.96 -21.75
CA SER A 31 23.00 16.54 -21.21
C SER A 31 21.75 15.96 -21.86
N SER A 32 21.80 15.59 -23.14
CA SER A 32 20.72 14.90 -23.85
C SER A 32 20.55 13.49 -23.35
N VAL A 33 21.63 12.74 -23.12
CA VAL A 33 21.60 11.40 -22.51
C VAL A 33 21.09 11.46 -21.08
N LYS A 34 21.48 12.49 -20.30
CA LYS A 34 20.98 12.69 -18.94
C LYS A 34 19.52 13.16 -18.89
N ALA A 35 19.05 13.87 -19.92
CA ALA A 35 17.65 14.26 -20.09
C ALA A 35 16.79 13.10 -20.60
N ASP A 36 17.33 12.23 -21.46
CA ASP A 36 16.70 10.98 -21.91
C ASP A 36 16.66 9.93 -20.78
N GLU A 37 17.68 9.87 -19.91
CA GLU A 37 17.64 9.05 -18.68
C GLU A 37 16.67 9.61 -17.64
N ALA A 38 16.52 10.94 -17.53
CA ALA A 38 15.50 11.58 -16.70
C ALA A 38 14.08 11.46 -17.29
N ALA A 39 13.98 11.12 -18.58
CA ALA A 39 12.76 10.71 -19.28
C ALA A 39 12.58 9.19 -19.32
N SER A 40 13.27 8.46 -18.44
CA SER A 40 12.94 7.07 -18.14
C SER A 40 11.56 7.05 -17.48
N THR A 41 10.55 6.84 -18.30
CA THR A 41 9.20 6.41 -17.94
C THR A 41 9.27 5.51 -16.71
N ALA A 42 8.55 5.81 -15.62
CA ALA A 42 8.47 4.88 -14.50
C ALA A 42 7.91 3.55 -15.03
N PRO A 43 8.71 2.48 -15.13
CA PRO A 43 8.25 1.23 -15.73
C PRO A 43 7.08 0.70 -14.88
N PHE A 44 6.11 0.04 -15.51
CA PHE A 44 5.07 -0.64 -14.73
C PHE A 44 5.74 -1.69 -13.83
N HIS A 45 5.51 -1.63 -12.52
CA HIS A 45 6.15 -2.53 -11.56
C HIS A 45 5.44 -3.89 -11.55
N LEU A 46 5.49 -4.63 -12.65
CA LEU A 46 4.76 -5.89 -12.82
C LEU A 46 5.11 -6.90 -11.73
N ASP A 47 6.40 -7.04 -11.42
CA ASP A 47 6.90 -7.91 -10.38
C ASP A 47 6.37 -7.49 -9.00
N LEU A 48 6.39 -6.20 -8.66
CA LEU A 48 5.79 -5.68 -7.42
C LEU A 48 4.32 -6.07 -7.34
N TRP A 49 3.52 -5.74 -8.35
CA TRP A 49 2.08 -5.97 -8.32
C TRP A 49 1.71 -7.45 -8.40
N PHE A 50 2.51 -8.25 -9.10
CA PHE A 50 2.36 -9.69 -9.14
C PHE A 50 2.67 -10.32 -7.78
N TYR A 51 3.81 -9.98 -7.16
CA TYR A 51 4.13 -10.45 -5.80
C TYR A 51 3.11 -9.94 -4.78
N PHE A 52 2.70 -8.68 -4.87
CA PHE A 52 1.66 -8.14 -4.01
C PHE A 52 0.32 -8.85 -4.19
N THR A 53 0.01 -9.32 -5.40
CA THR A 53 -1.22 -10.08 -5.67
C THR A 53 -1.09 -11.55 -5.26
N LEU A 54 0.10 -12.15 -5.31
CA LEU A 54 0.32 -13.59 -5.15
C LEU A 54 0.88 -13.98 -3.77
N GLN A 55 1.86 -13.23 -3.23
CA GLN A 55 2.44 -13.47 -1.91
C GLN A 55 1.58 -12.95 -0.75
N ASN A 56 0.74 -11.93 -0.96
CA ASN A 56 -0.16 -11.48 0.10
C ASN A 56 -1.25 -12.52 0.46
N TRP A 57 -1.45 -13.56 -0.36
CA TRP A 57 -2.29 -14.71 -0.02
C TRP A 57 -1.61 -15.70 0.95
N ILE A 58 -0.30 -15.54 1.19
CA ILE A 58 0.54 -16.41 2.04
C ILE A 58 0.92 -15.70 3.36
N LEU A 59 0.25 -14.60 3.73
CA LEU A 59 0.49 -13.81 4.95
C LEU A 59 1.86 -13.11 5.03
N ASP A 60 2.66 -13.07 3.95
CA ASP A 60 3.89 -12.26 3.91
C ASP A 60 3.56 -10.83 3.46
N PHE A 61 3.02 -10.02 4.37
CA PHE A 61 2.79 -8.58 4.14
C PHE A 61 4.10 -7.77 4.19
N GLY A 62 5.16 -8.33 4.78
CA GLY A 62 6.43 -7.61 5.01
C GLY A 62 7.20 -7.34 3.72
N ARG A 63 7.36 -8.34 2.85
CA ARG A 63 8.09 -8.17 1.59
C ARG A 63 7.40 -7.20 0.62
N PRO A 64 6.09 -7.29 0.37
CA PRO A 64 5.43 -6.40 -0.56
C PRO A 64 5.41 -4.95 -0.05
N ILE A 65 5.28 -4.74 1.27
CA ILE A 65 5.43 -3.41 1.89
C ILE A 65 6.84 -2.86 1.71
N ALA A 66 7.87 -3.67 1.95
CA ALA A 66 9.26 -3.26 1.76
C ALA A 66 9.54 -2.86 0.30
N MET A 67 9.06 -3.64 -0.67
CA MET A 67 9.19 -3.32 -2.09
C MET A 67 8.42 -2.04 -2.48
N LEU A 68 7.26 -1.79 -1.87
CA LEU A 68 6.49 -0.54 -2.04
C LEU A 68 7.26 0.68 -1.53
N ILE A 69 7.90 0.57 -0.36
CA ILE A 69 8.73 1.63 0.22
C ILE A 69 9.96 1.90 -0.65
N GLU A 70 10.65 0.85 -1.10
CA GLU A 70 11.88 0.96 -1.90
C GLU A 70 11.61 1.56 -3.29
N ARG A 71 10.48 1.19 -3.91
CA ARG A 71 10.13 1.61 -5.28
C ARG A 71 9.16 2.79 -5.32
N SER A 72 8.91 3.43 -4.17
CA SER A 72 8.03 4.60 -4.12
C SER A 72 8.63 5.75 -4.95
N PRO A 73 7.86 6.35 -5.88
CA PRO A 73 8.33 7.49 -6.67
C PRO A 73 8.70 8.70 -5.80
N ARG A 74 8.14 8.76 -4.58
CA ARG A 74 8.53 9.74 -3.56
C ARG A 74 9.40 9.08 -2.51
N THR A 75 10.51 9.74 -2.19
CA THR A 75 11.31 9.40 -1.01
C THR A 75 10.45 9.64 0.24
N LEU A 76 10.06 8.54 0.89
CA LEU A 76 9.33 8.62 2.15
C LEU A 76 10.26 9.21 3.23
N PRO A 77 9.75 10.07 4.12
CA PRO A 77 10.56 10.54 5.24
C PRO A 77 11.00 9.35 6.09
N ARG A 78 12.28 9.31 6.45
CA ARG A 78 12.89 8.17 7.17
C ARG A 78 12.12 7.82 8.44
N SER A 79 11.62 8.83 9.16
CA SER A 79 10.79 8.65 10.35
C SER A 79 9.53 7.85 10.06
N MET A 80 8.83 8.09 8.96
CA MET A 80 7.64 7.35 8.57
C MET A 80 7.97 5.90 8.20
N ILE A 81 9.08 5.65 7.51
CA ILE A 81 9.54 4.29 7.22
C ILE A 81 9.79 3.53 8.53
N TYR A 82 10.55 4.12 9.46
CA TYR A 82 10.83 3.47 10.74
C TYR A 82 9.57 3.25 11.56
N VAL A 83 8.69 4.23 11.67
CA VAL A 83 7.41 4.07 12.39
C VAL A 83 6.59 2.96 11.75
N SER A 84 6.40 2.95 10.43
CA SER A 84 5.64 1.90 9.75
C SER A 84 6.24 0.50 9.96
N ILE A 85 7.57 0.36 9.88
CA ILE A 85 8.25 -0.92 10.13
C ILE A 85 8.05 -1.36 11.59
N ILE A 86 8.23 -0.46 12.56
CA ILE A 86 8.06 -0.76 13.99
C ILE A 86 6.62 -1.17 14.27
N THR A 87 5.65 -0.39 13.78
CA THR A 87 4.22 -0.67 13.95
C THR A 87 3.84 -2.01 13.34
N PHE A 88 4.34 -2.31 12.13
CA PHE A 88 4.10 -3.59 11.47
C PHE A 88 4.70 -4.78 12.24
N ILE A 89 5.97 -4.69 12.64
CA ILE A 89 6.64 -5.74 13.44
C ILE A 89 5.91 -5.96 14.77
N MET A 90 5.47 -4.88 15.43
CA MET A 90 4.73 -4.96 16.69
C MET A 90 3.40 -5.67 16.49
N GLY A 91 2.60 -5.26 15.50
CA GLY A 91 1.34 -5.94 15.19
C GLY A 91 1.55 -7.41 14.84
N ALA A 92 2.62 -7.73 14.09
CA ALA A 92 2.87 -9.09 13.64
C ALA A 92 3.30 -10.01 14.79
N SER A 93 4.05 -9.45 15.74
CA SER A 93 4.41 -10.14 16.96
C SER A 93 3.18 -10.44 17.82
N ILE A 94 2.24 -9.49 17.92
CA ILE A 94 0.97 -9.68 18.65
C ILE A 94 0.15 -10.79 17.98
N HIS A 95 -0.02 -10.75 16.65
CA HIS A 95 -0.72 -11.79 15.89
C HIS A 95 -0.11 -13.18 16.06
N LEU A 96 1.22 -13.30 15.96
CA LEU A 96 1.89 -14.58 16.16
C LEU A 96 1.66 -15.16 17.56
N VAL A 97 1.64 -14.30 18.58
CA VAL A 97 1.35 -14.72 19.95
C VAL A 97 -0.12 -15.13 20.07
N GLY A 98 -1.05 -14.31 19.58
CA GLY A 98 -2.49 -14.58 19.56
C GLY A 98 -2.82 -15.91 18.90
N ASP A 99 -2.35 -16.12 17.67
CA ASP A 99 -2.53 -17.36 16.90
C ASP A 99 -1.94 -18.57 17.61
N SER A 100 -0.73 -18.44 18.18
CA SER A 100 -0.07 -19.56 18.87
C SER A 100 -0.87 -20.04 20.09
N VAL A 101 -1.48 -19.09 20.81
CA VAL A 101 -2.34 -19.36 21.96
C VAL A 101 -3.67 -19.92 21.49
N ASN A 102 -4.30 -19.29 20.50
CA ASN A 102 -5.59 -19.72 19.96
C ASN A 102 -5.52 -21.14 19.41
N HIS A 103 -4.47 -21.47 18.66
CA HIS A 103 -4.25 -22.82 18.13
C HIS A 103 -4.15 -23.89 19.24
N ARG A 104 -3.46 -23.57 20.35
CA ARG A 104 -3.39 -24.48 21.52
C ARG A 104 -4.75 -24.60 22.23
N LEU A 105 -5.50 -23.50 22.31
CA LEU A 105 -6.85 -23.51 22.87
C LEU A 105 -7.79 -24.35 22.00
N ILE A 106 -7.71 -24.25 20.68
CA ILE A 106 -8.51 -25.06 19.73
C ILE A 106 -8.21 -26.55 19.94
N PHE A 107 -6.94 -26.95 20.09
CA PHE A 107 -6.58 -28.32 20.45
C PHE A 107 -7.18 -28.80 21.77
N SER A 108 -7.45 -27.87 22.69
CA SER A 108 -8.10 -28.15 23.97
C SER A 108 -9.63 -28.18 23.87
N GLY A 109 -10.20 -27.87 22.70
CA GLY A 109 -11.65 -27.84 22.41
C GLY A 109 -12.26 -26.44 22.30
N TYR A 110 -11.44 -25.38 22.16
CA TYR A 110 -11.92 -24.00 22.12
C TYR A 110 -12.74 -23.73 20.87
N GLN A 111 -13.93 -23.18 21.08
CA GLN A 111 -14.87 -22.83 20.03
C GLN A 111 -14.73 -21.36 19.60
N ASN A 112 -14.18 -21.13 18.41
CA ASN A 112 -13.96 -19.78 17.87
C ASN A 112 -15.24 -18.97 17.61
N HIS A 113 -16.41 -19.63 17.56
CA HIS A 113 -17.69 -18.94 17.36
C HIS A 113 -18.27 -18.34 18.64
N LEU A 114 -17.69 -18.66 19.80
CA LEU A 114 -18.07 -18.10 21.09
C LEU A 114 -17.08 -17.01 21.49
N SER A 115 -17.55 -16.00 22.22
CA SER A 115 -16.65 -15.04 22.84
C SER A 115 -15.75 -15.74 23.88
N VAL A 116 -14.57 -15.15 24.14
CA VAL A 116 -13.58 -15.69 25.10
C VAL A 116 -14.23 -16.02 26.45
N ARG A 117 -15.11 -15.14 26.95
CA ARG A 117 -15.80 -15.31 28.24
C ARG A 117 -16.91 -16.36 28.21
N GLU A 118 -17.51 -16.62 27.07
CA GLU A 118 -18.60 -17.60 26.94
C GLU A 118 -18.07 -19.03 26.79
N ASN A 119 -16.82 -19.17 26.36
CA ASN A 119 -16.21 -20.45 26.06
C ASN A 119 -16.01 -21.31 27.32
N PRO A 120 -16.53 -22.56 27.35
CA PRO A 120 -16.51 -23.39 28.54
C PRO A 120 -15.10 -23.75 29.01
N ILE A 121 -14.11 -23.81 28.12
CA ILE A 121 -12.72 -24.10 28.50
C ILE A 121 -12.13 -22.95 29.31
N ILE A 122 -12.40 -21.72 28.90
CA ILE A 122 -11.90 -20.52 29.57
C ILE A 122 -12.58 -20.33 30.93
N LYS A 123 -13.89 -20.59 31.02
CA LYS A 123 -14.63 -20.52 32.30
C LYS A 123 -14.12 -21.47 33.37
N ASN A 124 -13.52 -22.59 32.97
CA ASN A 124 -12.99 -23.58 33.89
C ASN A 124 -11.56 -23.24 34.37
N LEU A 125 -10.92 -22.20 33.84
CA LEU A 125 -9.58 -21.77 34.24
C LEU A 125 -9.62 -21.06 35.60
N LYS A 126 -8.66 -21.40 36.46
CA LYS A 126 -8.34 -20.68 37.69
C LYS A 126 -6.87 -20.26 37.65
N PRO A 127 -6.51 -19.04 38.10
CA PRO A 127 -7.37 -18.00 38.68
C PRO A 127 -8.24 -17.27 37.65
N GLU A 128 -9.35 -16.65 38.10
CA GLU A 128 -10.27 -15.89 37.22
C GLU A 128 -9.59 -14.72 36.50
N THR A 129 -8.53 -14.15 37.07
CA THR A 129 -7.72 -13.09 36.44
C THR A 129 -7.05 -13.53 35.14
N LEU A 130 -6.91 -14.84 34.92
CA LEU A 130 -6.40 -15.38 33.66
C LEU A 130 -7.41 -15.19 32.53
N ILE A 131 -8.71 -15.19 32.82
CA ILE A 131 -9.78 -14.94 31.84
C ILE A 131 -9.67 -13.51 31.30
N ASP A 132 -9.45 -12.54 32.19
CA ASP A 132 -9.24 -11.13 31.80
C ASP A 132 -7.97 -10.99 30.93
N SER A 133 -6.94 -11.79 31.20
CA SER A 133 -5.70 -11.78 30.41
C SER A 133 -5.93 -12.35 29.00
N PHE A 134 -6.74 -13.40 28.85
CA PHE A 134 -7.10 -13.95 27.54
C PHE A 134 -8.03 -13.02 26.76
N GLU A 135 -8.98 -12.37 27.42
CA GLU A 135 -9.83 -11.36 26.78
C GLU A 135 -8.99 -10.17 26.31
N LEU A 136 -8.06 -9.71 27.14
CA LEU A 136 -7.13 -8.66 26.77
C LEU A 136 -6.25 -9.10 25.58
N LEU A 137 -5.70 -10.32 25.61
CA LEU A 137 -4.91 -10.86 24.49
C LEU A 137 -5.72 -10.88 23.20
N TYR A 138 -6.95 -11.39 23.25
CA TYR A 138 -7.87 -11.38 22.10
C TYR A 138 -8.16 -9.97 21.61
N TYR A 139 -8.37 -9.01 22.52
CA TYR A 139 -8.56 -7.61 22.15
C TYR A 139 -7.33 -7.01 21.46
N TYR A 140 -6.13 -7.28 22.00
CA TYR A 140 -4.88 -6.85 21.40
C TYR A 140 -4.66 -7.47 20.02
N ASP A 141 -5.03 -8.73 19.86
CA ASP A 141 -4.87 -9.47 18.62
C ASP A 141 -5.84 -8.96 17.53
N GLU A 142 -7.13 -9.03 17.83
CA GLU A 142 -8.23 -8.82 16.89
C GLU A 142 -8.49 -7.34 16.58
N TYR A 143 -8.19 -6.42 17.50
CA TYR A 143 -8.46 -5.00 17.28
C TYR A 143 -7.18 -4.21 17.08
N LEU A 144 -6.24 -4.31 18.02
CA LEU A 144 -5.00 -3.54 17.95
C LEU A 144 -4.04 -4.10 16.90
N GLY A 145 -3.83 -5.42 16.84
CA GLY A 145 -2.96 -6.09 15.89
C GLY A 145 -3.36 -5.78 14.45
N HIS A 146 -4.63 -6.01 14.12
CA HIS A 146 -5.21 -5.61 12.84
C HIS A 146 -5.02 -4.11 12.53
N SER A 147 -5.28 -3.22 13.48
CA SER A 147 -5.07 -1.77 13.27
C SER A 147 -3.61 -1.41 12.99
N LEU A 148 -2.68 -2.02 13.73
CA LEU A 148 -1.23 -1.84 13.57
C LEU A 148 -0.73 -2.37 12.21
N TRP A 149 -1.46 -3.29 11.58
CA TRP A 149 -1.16 -3.77 10.22
C TRP A 149 -1.76 -2.88 9.15
N TYR A 150 -3.07 -2.64 9.23
CA TYR A 150 -3.80 -1.99 8.16
C TYR A 150 -3.52 -0.49 8.07
N ILE A 151 -3.36 0.22 9.19
CA ILE A 151 -3.12 1.68 9.15
C ILE A 151 -1.81 2.01 8.42
N PRO A 152 -0.64 1.43 8.77
CA PRO A 152 0.59 1.67 8.03
C PRO A 152 0.51 1.22 6.58
N PHE A 153 -0.17 0.11 6.31
CA PHE A 153 -0.34 -0.43 4.97
C PHE A 153 -1.10 0.54 4.05
N PHE A 154 -2.28 1.01 4.45
CA PHE A 154 -3.06 1.97 3.67
C PHE A 154 -2.36 3.33 3.56
N LEU A 155 -1.61 3.75 4.59
CA LEU A 155 -0.81 4.96 4.56
C LEU A 155 0.31 4.88 3.51
N ILE A 156 1.04 3.76 3.46
CA ILE A 156 2.11 3.54 2.48
C ILE A 156 1.53 3.46 1.07
N LEU A 157 0.40 2.77 0.87
CA LEU A 157 -0.30 2.73 -0.42
C LEU A 157 -0.72 4.12 -0.87
N PHE A 158 -1.30 4.93 0.01
CA PHE A 158 -1.70 6.30 -0.30
C PHE A 158 -0.50 7.18 -0.66
N MET A 159 0.60 7.05 0.09
CA MET A 159 1.82 7.80 -0.19
C MET A 159 2.47 7.38 -1.51
N TYR A 160 2.53 6.08 -1.80
CA TYR A 160 2.96 5.55 -3.09
C TYR A 160 2.11 6.15 -4.22
N PHE A 161 0.78 6.07 -4.09
CA PHE A 161 -0.17 6.62 -5.05
C PHE A 161 0.04 8.12 -5.28
N SER A 162 0.33 8.87 -4.22
CA SER A 162 0.58 10.31 -4.31
C SER A 162 1.76 10.66 -5.23
N GLY A 163 2.70 9.73 -5.42
CA GLY A 163 3.87 9.83 -6.30
C GLY A 163 3.60 9.39 -7.75
N CYS A 164 2.50 8.72 -8.04
CA CYS A 164 2.17 8.15 -9.36
C CYS A 164 1.57 9.16 -10.35
N PHE A 165 2.13 10.38 -10.42
CA PHE A 165 1.62 11.46 -11.27
C PHE A 165 2.67 11.94 -12.25
N THR A 166 2.30 12.00 -13.52
CA THR A 166 3.17 12.35 -14.65
C THR A 166 2.56 13.48 -15.51
N PRO A 167 3.36 14.40 -16.07
CA PRO A 167 2.88 15.42 -17.01
C PRO A 167 2.54 14.84 -18.39
N THR A 168 3.06 13.65 -18.73
CA THR A 168 2.94 13.03 -20.06
C THR A 168 1.77 12.05 -20.10
N LYS A 169 0.73 12.38 -20.89
CA LYS A 169 -0.45 11.52 -21.07
C LYS A 169 -0.12 10.15 -21.68
N THR A 170 0.97 10.03 -22.43
CA THR A 170 1.38 8.75 -23.05
C THR A 170 1.78 7.70 -22.01
N GLU A 171 2.20 8.12 -20.82
CA GLU A 171 2.54 7.24 -19.69
C GLU A 171 1.32 6.78 -18.89
N SER A 172 0.14 7.36 -19.17
CA SER A 172 -1.14 7.00 -18.56
C SER A 172 -1.85 5.83 -19.27
N VAL A 173 -1.09 4.95 -19.93
CA VAL A 173 -1.63 3.77 -20.61
C VAL A 173 -1.15 2.53 -19.87
N MET A 174 -2.07 1.80 -19.26
CA MET A 174 -1.73 0.55 -18.59
C MET A 174 -1.33 -0.53 -19.60
N PRO A 175 -0.23 -1.27 -19.35
CA PRO A 175 0.11 -2.42 -20.18
C PRO A 175 -0.94 -3.54 -20.01
N GLY A 176 -1.14 -4.36 -21.05
CA GLY A 176 -2.18 -5.41 -21.05
C GLY A 176 -2.06 -6.40 -19.88
N ALA A 177 -0.83 -6.73 -19.46
CA ALA A 177 -0.60 -7.56 -18.28
C ALA A 177 -1.12 -6.91 -16.99
N ALA A 178 -1.04 -5.58 -16.86
CA ALA A 178 -1.57 -4.87 -15.71
C ALA A 178 -3.09 -4.95 -15.67
N LEU A 179 -3.78 -4.84 -16.82
CA LEU A 179 -5.24 -4.97 -16.92
C LEU A 179 -5.73 -6.34 -16.44
N LEU A 180 -5.02 -7.42 -16.81
CA LEU A 180 -5.33 -8.77 -16.33
C LEU A 180 -5.15 -8.92 -14.82
N LEU A 181 -4.19 -8.19 -14.23
CA LEU A 181 -3.92 -8.22 -12.79
C LEU A 181 -4.88 -7.35 -11.96
N VAL A 182 -5.61 -6.40 -12.56
CA VAL A 182 -6.53 -5.53 -11.79
C VAL A 182 -7.63 -6.35 -11.11
N VAL A 183 -8.20 -7.34 -11.80
CA VAL A 183 -9.30 -8.14 -11.24
C VAL A 183 -8.82 -9.01 -10.06
N PRO A 184 -7.75 -9.81 -10.18
CA PRO A 184 -7.16 -10.51 -9.03
C PRO A 184 -6.76 -9.58 -7.88
N SER A 185 -6.18 -8.42 -8.19
CA SER A 185 -5.80 -7.42 -7.19
C SER A 185 -7.03 -6.83 -6.48
N GLY A 186 -8.08 -6.49 -7.22
CA GLY A 186 -9.34 -5.96 -6.68
C GLY A 186 -10.07 -6.98 -5.82
N LEU A 187 -10.04 -8.27 -6.21
CA LEU A 187 -10.56 -9.38 -5.41
C LEU A 187 -9.79 -9.56 -4.10
N TYR A 188 -8.45 -9.45 -4.14
CA TYR A 188 -7.63 -9.48 -2.94
C TYR A 188 -8.00 -8.36 -1.97
N TYR A 189 -8.07 -7.11 -2.46
CA TYR A 189 -8.48 -5.98 -1.62
C TYR A 189 -9.93 -6.11 -1.15
N TRP A 190 -10.83 -6.69 -1.94
CA TRP A 190 -12.19 -7.01 -1.48
C TRP A 190 -12.17 -7.97 -0.30
N TYR A 191 -11.41 -9.06 -0.39
CA TYR A 191 -11.25 -10.00 0.72
C TYR A 191 -10.64 -9.31 1.94
N LEU A 192 -9.55 -8.55 1.75
CA LEU A 192 -8.88 -7.80 2.83
C LEU A 192 -9.82 -6.84 3.55
N VAL A 193 -10.65 -6.11 2.80
CA VAL A 193 -11.56 -5.10 3.33
C VAL A 193 -12.74 -5.72 4.05
N THR A 194 -13.27 -6.83 3.54
CA THR A 194 -14.46 -7.49 4.08
C THR A 194 -14.12 -8.42 5.24
N GLU A 195 -13.04 -9.18 5.15
CA GLU A 195 -12.56 -10.06 6.22
C GLU A 195 -11.93 -9.25 7.36
N GLY A 196 -11.05 -8.29 7.04
CA GLY A 196 -10.41 -7.44 8.06
C GLY A 196 -11.32 -6.38 8.68
N GLN A 197 -12.60 -6.30 8.28
CA GLN A 197 -13.57 -5.31 8.76
C GLN A 197 -13.08 -3.85 8.67
N ILE A 198 -12.21 -3.55 7.70
CA ILE A 198 -11.53 -2.26 7.53
C ILE A 198 -12.19 -1.36 6.47
N PHE A 199 -13.48 -1.57 6.18
CA PHE A 199 -14.20 -0.80 5.15
C PHE A 199 -14.13 0.71 5.35
N ILE A 200 -14.16 1.18 6.60
CA ILE A 200 -14.04 2.62 6.92
C ILE A 200 -12.67 3.16 6.51
N LEU A 201 -11.58 2.47 6.87
CA LEU A 201 -10.23 2.87 6.48
C LEU A 201 -10.05 2.87 4.96
N PHE A 202 -10.60 1.84 4.30
CA PHE A 202 -10.59 1.72 2.85
C PHE A 202 -11.32 2.88 2.17
N ILE A 203 -12.54 3.22 2.60
CA ILE A 203 -13.34 4.27 1.96
C ILE A 203 -12.69 5.65 2.14
N PHE A 204 -12.14 5.94 3.33
CA PHE A 204 -11.38 7.17 3.55
C PHE A 204 -10.16 7.25 2.64
N THR A 205 -9.42 6.15 2.49
CA THR A 205 -8.26 6.10 1.59
C THR A 205 -8.67 6.30 0.13
N PHE A 206 -9.74 5.64 -0.31
CA PHE A 206 -10.25 5.79 -1.68
C PHE A 206 -10.72 7.22 -1.97
N PHE A 207 -11.44 7.86 -1.03
CA PHE A 207 -11.80 9.27 -1.16
C PHE A 207 -10.59 10.19 -1.19
N ALA A 208 -9.58 9.94 -0.36
CA ALA A 208 -8.34 10.70 -0.38
C ALA A 208 -7.62 10.56 -1.74
N MET A 209 -7.56 9.34 -2.29
CA MET A 209 -7.02 9.08 -3.63
C MET A 209 -7.81 9.85 -4.71
N LEU A 210 -9.14 9.79 -4.68
CA LEU A 210 -10.01 10.51 -5.62
C LEU A 210 -9.80 12.03 -5.52
N ALA A 211 -9.77 12.58 -4.32
CA ALA A 211 -9.51 13.99 -4.08
C ALA A 211 -8.13 14.41 -4.64
N LEU A 212 -7.13 13.55 -4.46
CA LEU A 212 -5.79 13.78 -4.97
C LEU A 212 -5.76 13.74 -6.51
N VAL A 213 -6.45 12.79 -7.15
CA VAL A 213 -6.62 12.75 -8.62
C VAL A 213 -7.28 14.03 -9.13
N LEU A 214 -8.37 14.46 -8.51
CA LEU A 214 -9.09 15.69 -8.89
C LEU A 214 -8.21 16.94 -8.73
N HIS A 215 -7.44 17.01 -7.64
CA HIS A 215 -6.51 18.12 -7.38
C HIS A 215 -5.36 18.16 -8.39
N GLN A 216 -4.75 17.01 -8.70
CA GLN A 216 -3.64 16.93 -9.66
C GLN A 216 -4.09 17.15 -11.10
N LYS A 217 -5.33 16.75 -11.45
CA LYS A 217 -5.94 17.05 -12.75
C LYS A 217 -6.08 18.55 -12.99
N ARG A 218 -6.38 19.34 -11.94
CA ARG A 218 -6.38 20.82 -12.02
C ARG A 218 -4.99 21.39 -12.34
N LYS A 219 -3.93 20.69 -11.94
CA LYS A 219 -2.52 21.01 -12.24
C LYS A 219 -2.01 20.39 -13.55
N ARG A 220 -2.88 19.81 -14.37
CA ARG A 220 -2.52 19.13 -15.64
C ARG A 220 -1.58 17.94 -15.49
N LEU A 221 -1.59 17.29 -14.32
CA LEU A 221 -0.90 16.03 -14.08
C LEU A 221 -1.89 14.87 -14.23
N PHE A 222 -1.42 13.75 -14.78
CA PHE A 222 -2.18 12.53 -15.02
C PHE A 222 -1.60 11.38 -14.21
N LEU A 223 -2.41 10.35 -13.93
CA LEU A 223 -1.90 9.14 -13.30
C LEU A 223 -1.00 8.38 -14.28
N ASP A 224 0.13 7.88 -13.79
CA ASP A 224 0.95 6.92 -14.52
C ASP A 224 0.30 5.52 -14.52
N SER A 225 0.94 4.54 -15.15
CA SER A 225 0.46 3.16 -15.22
C SER A 225 0.25 2.49 -13.86
N ASN A 226 1.11 2.76 -12.87
CA ASN A 226 1.01 2.17 -11.53
C ASN A 226 -0.13 2.81 -10.71
N GLY A 227 -0.27 4.13 -10.82
CA GLY A 227 -1.36 4.88 -10.21
C GLY A 227 -2.72 4.49 -10.78
N LEU A 228 -2.81 4.31 -12.10
CA LEU A 228 -4.02 3.79 -12.75
C LEU A 228 -4.36 2.38 -12.29
N PHE A 229 -3.36 1.49 -12.21
CA PHE A 229 -3.55 0.14 -11.70
C PHE A 229 -4.14 0.15 -10.30
N LEU A 230 -3.52 0.88 -9.37
CA LEU A 230 -3.98 0.93 -7.98
C LEU A 230 -5.37 1.57 -7.85
N PHE A 231 -5.65 2.63 -8.60
CA PHE A 231 -6.95 3.30 -8.59
C PHE A 231 -8.06 2.38 -9.13
N TYR A 232 -7.81 1.66 -10.23
CA TYR A 232 -8.77 0.70 -10.77
C TYR A 232 -8.95 -0.52 -9.87
N SER A 233 -7.89 -1.03 -9.23
CA SER A 233 -8.02 -2.10 -8.24
C SER A 233 -8.95 -1.69 -7.11
N PHE A 234 -8.78 -0.48 -6.55
CA PHE A 234 -9.67 0.05 -5.50
C PHE A 234 -11.10 0.28 -6.01
N ALA A 235 -11.28 0.74 -7.25
CA ALA A 235 -12.61 0.91 -7.83
C ALA A 235 -13.34 -0.44 -8.02
N ILE A 236 -12.62 -1.47 -8.50
CA ILE A 236 -13.15 -2.84 -8.59
C ILE A 236 -13.48 -3.38 -7.19
N THR A 237 -12.62 -3.17 -6.20
CA THR A 237 -12.89 -3.54 -4.81
C THR A 237 -14.17 -2.92 -4.29
N LEU A 238 -14.38 -1.62 -4.49
CA LEU A 238 -15.60 -0.94 -4.06
C LEU A 238 -16.85 -1.53 -4.73
N LEU A 239 -16.76 -1.84 -6.03
CA LEU A 239 -17.83 -2.50 -6.77
C LEU A 239 -18.13 -3.90 -6.23
N LEU A 240 -17.10 -4.70 -5.95
CA LEU A 240 -17.24 -6.03 -5.37
C LEU A 240 -17.86 -5.97 -3.97
N VAL A 241 -17.43 -5.03 -3.12
CA VAL A 241 -18.06 -4.80 -1.80
C VAL A 241 -19.53 -4.43 -1.96
N ALA A 242 -19.87 -3.54 -2.89
CA ALA A 242 -21.26 -3.15 -3.13
C ALA A 242 -22.12 -4.33 -3.59
N LEU A 243 -21.62 -5.16 -4.53
CA LEU A 243 -22.31 -6.37 -4.98
C LEU A 243 -22.48 -7.39 -3.84
N TRP A 244 -21.44 -7.59 -3.03
CA TRP A 244 -21.45 -8.48 -1.88
C TRP A 244 -22.50 -8.06 -0.84
N VAL A 245 -22.51 -6.78 -0.48
CA VAL A 245 -23.46 -6.20 0.46
C VAL A 245 -24.89 -6.26 -0.08
N ALA A 246 -25.09 -5.95 -1.36
CA ALA A 246 -26.40 -6.01 -1.99
C ALA A 246 -26.97 -7.43 -2.02
N TRP A 247 -26.12 -8.43 -2.31
CA TRP A 247 -26.52 -9.83 -2.34
C TRP A 247 -26.92 -10.35 -0.96
N LEU A 248 -26.20 -9.97 0.09
CA LEU A 248 -26.43 -10.42 1.46
C LEU A 248 -27.32 -9.47 2.29
N TRP A 249 -27.96 -8.49 1.65
CA TRP A 249 -28.71 -7.44 2.35
C TRP A 249 -29.90 -7.97 3.15
N ASN A 250 -30.58 -8.96 2.59
CA ASN A 250 -31.82 -9.54 3.14
C ASN A 250 -31.57 -10.73 4.08
N ASP A 251 -30.31 -11.07 4.37
CA ASP A 251 -29.99 -12.17 5.27
C ASP A 251 -30.25 -11.76 6.74
N PRO A 252 -31.26 -12.34 7.42
CA PRO A 252 -31.62 -11.94 8.77
C PRO A 252 -30.58 -12.36 9.81
N VAL A 253 -29.79 -13.41 9.55
CA VAL A 253 -28.79 -13.93 10.49
C VAL A 253 -27.55 -13.06 10.45
N LEU A 254 -27.06 -12.74 9.24
CA LEU A 254 -25.93 -11.83 9.08
C LEU A 254 -26.28 -10.41 9.54
N ARG A 255 -27.51 -9.95 9.31
CA ARG A 255 -27.97 -8.64 9.81
C ARG A 255 -27.98 -8.54 11.33
N LYS A 256 -28.21 -9.66 12.02
CA LYS A 256 -28.11 -9.70 13.48
C LYS A 256 -26.65 -9.69 13.96
N LYS A 257 -25.75 -10.37 13.23
CA LYS A 257 -24.31 -10.43 13.55
C LYS A 257 -23.59 -9.10 13.32
N TYR A 258 -23.97 -8.34 12.28
CA TYR A 258 -23.38 -7.04 11.95
C TYR A 258 -24.41 -5.91 12.15
N PRO A 259 -24.70 -5.53 13.41
CA PRO A 259 -25.63 -4.45 13.71
C PRO A 259 -24.99 -3.11 13.36
N GLY A 260 -25.62 -2.35 12.47
CA GLY A 260 -25.14 -1.01 12.13
C GLY A 260 -25.61 -0.49 10.78
N VAL A 261 -25.28 0.80 10.56
CA VAL A 261 -25.50 1.49 9.27
C VAL A 261 -24.51 0.99 8.23
N ILE A 262 -23.27 0.70 8.66
CA ILE A 262 -22.22 0.13 7.81
C ILE A 262 -22.32 -1.39 7.93
N TYR A 263 -23.02 -2.02 6.99
CA TYR A 263 -23.18 -3.46 6.91
C TYR A 263 -22.24 -4.02 5.84
N VAL A 264 -21.18 -4.69 6.27
CA VAL A 264 -20.21 -5.37 5.39
C VAL A 264 -19.91 -6.74 6.00
N PRO A 265 -20.61 -7.80 5.60
CA PRO A 265 -20.43 -9.13 6.20
C PRO A 265 -19.10 -9.77 5.79
N GLU A 266 -18.43 -10.43 6.73
CA GLU A 266 -17.21 -11.22 6.48
C GLU A 266 -17.52 -12.42 5.55
N PRO A 267 -16.66 -12.68 4.55
CA PRO A 267 -16.70 -13.91 3.77
C PRO A 267 -16.68 -15.18 4.63
N TRP A 268 -15.87 -15.21 5.70
CA TRP A 268 -15.80 -16.37 6.58
C TRP A 268 -17.08 -16.59 7.39
N ALA A 269 -17.73 -15.52 7.85
CA ALA A 269 -19.03 -15.60 8.51
C ALA A 269 -20.09 -16.18 7.58
N PHE A 270 -20.08 -15.78 6.30
CA PHE A 270 -20.96 -16.36 5.29
C PHE A 270 -20.66 -17.86 5.08
N TYR A 271 -19.39 -18.23 4.92
CA TYR A 271 -18.95 -19.61 4.70
C TYR A 271 -19.38 -20.54 5.85
N THR A 272 -19.12 -20.14 7.09
CA THR A 272 -19.47 -20.93 8.28
C THR A 272 -20.98 -21.12 8.44
N LEU A 273 -21.76 -20.08 8.19
CA LEU A 273 -23.22 -20.12 8.35
C LEU A 273 -23.93 -20.90 7.24
N HIS A 274 -23.50 -20.78 5.99
CA HIS A 274 -24.27 -21.27 4.83
C HIS A 274 -23.64 -22.48 4.13
N VAL A 275 -22.32 -22.67 4.25
CA VAL A 275 -21.59 -23.72 3.54
C VAL A 275 -21.16 -24.81 4.51
N SER A 276 -20.55 -24.44 5.64
CA SER A 276 -20.10 -25.43 6.64
C SER A 276 -21.23 -26.11 7.41
N SER A 277 -22.41 -25.49 7.50
CA SER A 277 -23.59 -26.05 8.18
C SER A 277 -24.37 -27.07 7.34
N ARG A 278 -24.05 -27.20 6.04
CA ARG A 278 -24.69 -28.14 5.11
C ARG A 278 -23.99 -29.50 5.03
N HIS A 279 -22.90 -29.69 5.77
CA HIS A 279 -22.15 -30.93 5.91
C HIS A 279 -22.16 -31.38 7.38
#